data_AF-A0A7S1MN57-F1
#
_entry.id   AF-A0A7S1MN57-F1
#
_cell.length_a   1.000
_cell.length_b   1.000
_cell.length_c   1.000
_cell.angle_alpha   90.00
_cell.angle_beta   90.00
_cell.angle_gamma   90.00
#
_symmetry.space_group_name_H-M   'P 1'
#
loop_
_entity.id
_entity.type
_entity.pdbx_description
1 polymer ?
#
loop_
_entity_poly.entity_id
_entity_poly.type
_entity_poly.pdbx_seq_one_letter_code
_entity_poly.pdbx_strand_id
1 'polypeptide(L)'
;NSFCTLLASHAGGKISMAPPKRGGKVEKRETPSTIRRRTNAKRSRRQLKAKRSAEKPSWTESLRRRYIEQDQAKQGKQVDKRPWQVRQKDAKKARELAQVRRRRGQVPPEEEAAASSDDDEDAAEEEEEDIDFGEELEAGAKDGIEVQDDIDEDKMQRLNERNPLELQAFLKGLPQDVEESDLVAYLGRFGTVDKVFIVKHKLTGMPTGTAFVH
;
A
#
# COMPACT_ATOMS: atom_id res chain seq x y z
N ASN A 1 -60.81 -87.44 -19.50
CA ASN A 1 -59.55 -87.27 -20.24
C ASN A 1 -59.24 -85.78 -20.32
N SER A 2 -58.56 -85.24 -19.31
CA SER A 2 -57.09 -85.06 -19.27
C SER A 2 -56.73 -83.68 -19.83
N PHE A 3 -56.60 -82.68 -18.96
CA PHE A 3 -55.31 -82.17 -18.45
C PHE A 3 -54.40 -81.61 -19.55
N CYS A 4 -54.21 -80.28 -19.55
CA CYS A 4 -52.88 -79.67 -19.44
C CYS A 4 -52.98 -78.15 -19.34
N THR A 5 -52.90 -77.64 -18.12
CA THR A 5 -52.54 -76.27 -17.77
C THR A 5 -51.03 -76.09 -18.00
N LEU A 6 -50.65 -75.18 -18.90
CA LEU A 6 -49.24 -74.78 -19.09
C LEU A 6 -48.99 -73.46 -18.36
N LEU A 7 -48.21 -73.51 -17.28
CA LEU A 7 -47.58 -72.36 -16.65
C LEU A 7 -46.45 -71.82 -17.55
N ALA A 8 -46.44 -70.52 -17.83
CA ALA A 8 -45.28 -69.81 -18.36
C ALA A 8 -44.88 -68.70 -17.39
N SER A 9 -43.93 -69.04 -16.52
CA SER A 9 -43.21 -68.10 -15.66
C SER A 9 -42.12 -67.43 -16.50
N HIS A 10 -42.19 -66.11 -16.71
CA HIS A 10 -41.11 -65.34 -17.32
C HIS A 10 -40.52 -64.39 -16.27
N ALA A 11 -39.30 -64.72 -15.85
CA ALA A 11 -38.45 -63.89 -15.02
C ALA A 11 -38.04 -62.63 -15.80
N GLY A 12 -38.51 -61.47 -15.36
CA GLY A 12 -38.09 -60.17 -15.87
C GLY A 12 -36.67 -59.84 -15.41
N GLY A 13 -35.66 -60.27 -16.18
CA GLY A 13 -34.28 -59.84 -16.03
C GLY A 13 -34.15 -58.35 -16.35
N LYS A 14 -33.81 -57.53 -15.35
CA LYS A 14 -33.46 -56.11 -15.53
C LYS A 14 -32.15 -56.01 -16.31
N ILE A 15 -32.23 -55.70 -17.60
CA ILE A 15 -31.08 -55.36 -18.44
C ILE A 15 -30.64 -53.94 -18.05
N SER A 16 -29.60 -53.81 -17.23
CA SER A 16 -28.97 -52.52 -16.94
C SER A 16 -28.15 -52.07 -18.16
N MET A 17 -28.72 -51.22 -19.01
CA MET A 17 -27.97 -50.57 -20.08
C MET A 17 -27.03 -49.52 -19.47
N ALA A 18 -25.73 -49.75 -19.58
CA ALA A 18 -24.72 -48.74 -19.24
C ALA A 18 -24.81 -47.55 -20.21
N PRO A 19 -24.66 -46.29 -19.73
CA PRO A 19 -24.73 -45.12 -20.59
C PRO A 19 -23.56 -45.09 -21.59
N PRO A 20 -23.78 -44.61 -22.83
CA PRO A 20 -22.74 -44.52 -23.84
C PRO A 20 -21.63 -43.57 -23.37
N LYS A 21 -20.37 -44.04 -23.47
CA LYS A 21 -19.18 -43.26 -23.16
C LYS A 21 -19.21 -41.97 -24.01
N ARG A 22 -19.33 -40.81 -23.35
CA ARG A 22 -19.32 -39.50 -24.00
C ARG A 22 -18.05 -39.37 -24.83
N GLY A 23 -18.24 -39.02 -26.11
CA GLY A 23 -17.20 -39.01 -27.14
C GLY A 23 -15.93 -38.27 -26.71
N GLY A 24 -14.78 -38.88 -27.04
CA GLY A 24 -13.47 -38.28 -26.82
C GLY A 24 -13.39 -36.93 -27.52
N LYS A 25 -12.96 -35.91 -26.79
CA LYS A 25 -12.68 -34.57 -27.32
C LYS A 25 -11.60 -34.72 -28.40
N VAL A 26 -11.98 -34.62 -29.67
CA VAL A 26 -11.02 -34.57 -30.76
C VAL A 26 -10.28 -33.25 -30.64
N GLU A 27 -9.04 -33.30 -30.17
CA GLU A 27 -8.16 -32.13 -30.14
C GLU A 27 -7.90 -31.69 -31.59
N LYS A 28 -8.54 -30.59 -31.98
CA LYS A 28 -8.27 -29.95 -33.27
C LYS A 28 -6.83 -29.44 -33.24
N ARG A 29 -5.98 -30.02 -34.08
CA ARG A 29 -4.60 -29.53 -34.26
C ARG A 29 -4.63 -28.07 -34.71
N GLU A 30 -3.83 -27.25 -34.05
CA GLU A 30 -3.69 -25.84 -34.41
C GLU A 30 -3.19 -25.72 -35.86
N THR A 31 -3.82 -24.84 -36.64
CA THR A 31 -3.38 -24.59 -38.02
C THR A 31 -2.08 -23.77 -38.01
N PRO A 32 -1.18 -23.93 -39.00
CA PRO A 32 0.08 -23.19 -39.05
C PRO A 32 -0.06 -21.66 -38.96
N SER A 33 -1.19 -21.10 -39.41
CA SER A 33 -1.51 -19.68 -39.29
C SER A 33 -1.77 -19.24 -37.86
N THR A 34 -2.47 -20.07 -37.06
CA THR A 34 -2.71 -19.80 -35.63
C THR A 34 -1.41 -19.82 -34.83
N ILE A 35 -0.51 -20.76 -35.14
CA ILE A 35 0.83 -20.84 -34.55
C ILE A 35 1.62 -19.55 -34.84
N ARG A 36 1.64 -19.09 -36.11
CA ARG A 36 2.31 -17.84 -36.50
C ARG A 36 1.70 -16.59 -35.85
N ARG A 37 0.38 -16.50 -35.72
CA ARG A 37 -0.29 -15.38 -35.05
C ARG A 37 0.10 -15.32 -33.57
N ARG A 38 0.13 -16.48 -32.90
CA ARG A 38 0.51 -16.61 -31.48
C ARG A 38 1.98 -16.25 -31.24
N THR A 39 2.90 -16.66 -32.12
CA THR A 39 4.32 -16.29 -31.99
C THR A 39 4.54 -14.79 -32.21
N ASN A 40 3.90 -14.19 -33.22
CA ASN A 40 3.95 -12.74 -33.44
C ASN A 40 3.38 -11.96 -32.25
N ALA A 41 2.23 -12.36 -31.71
CA ALA A 41 1.65 -11.73 -30.53
C ALA A 41 2.59 -11.80 -29.30
N LYS A 42 3.25 -12.95 -29.08
CA LYS A 42 4.27 -13.08 -28.03
C LYS A 42 5.44 -12.13 -28.24
N ARG A 43 5.91 -11.97 -29.49
CA ARG A 43 7.00 -11.04 -29.83
C ARG A 43 6.60 -9.58 -29.57
N SER A 44 5.42 -9.17 -30.01
CA SER A 44 4.89 -7.82 -29.76
C SER A 44 4.73 -7.53 -28.26
N ARG A 45 4.21 -8.49 -27.48
CA ARG A 45 4.08 -8.35 -26.03
C ARG A 45 5.44 -8.21 -25.34
N ARG A 46 6.45 -8.97 -25.78
CA ARG A 46 7.83 -8.85 -25.27
C ARG A 46 8.43 -7.48 -25.57
N GLN A 47 8.25 -6.98 -26.78
CA GLN A 47 8.72 -5.64 -27.16
C GLN A 47 8.05 -4.53 -26.35
N LEU A 48 6.73 -4.62 -26.13
CA LEU A 48 6.01 -3.66 -25.29
C LEU A 48 6.45 -3.72 -23.82
N LYS A 49 6.68 -4.93 -23.27
CA LYS A 49 7.18 -5.10 -21.91
C LYS A 49 8.58 -4.49 -21.75
N ALA A 50 9.47 -4.71 -22.72
CA ALA A 50 10.82 -4.15 -22.74
C ALA A 50 10.82 -2.61 -22.81
N LYS A 51 9.95 -2.02 -23.66
CA LYS A 51 9.78 -0.56 -23.74
C LYS A 51 9.27 0.02 -22.42
N ARG A 52 8.23 -0.57 -21.84
CA ARG A 52 7.67 -0.13 -20.54
C ARG A 52 8.67 -0.28 -19.38
N SER A 53 9.51 -1.31 -19.39
CA SER A 53 10.56 -1.46 -18.37
C SER A 53 11.75 -0.52 -18.59
N ALA A 54 11.97 -0.03 -19.81
CA ALA A 54 12.98 0.99 -20.09
C ALA A 54 12.50 2.41 -19.74
N GLU A 55 11.20 2.68 -19.86
CA GLU A 55 10.59 3.98 -19.50
C GLU A 55 10.45 4.18 -17.99
N LYS A 56 10.25 3.09 -17.22
CA LYS A 56 10.14 3.18 -15.77
C LYS A 56 11.55 3.22 -15.18
N PRO A 57 11.99 4.35 -14.58
CA PRO A 57 13.25 4.35 -13.85
C PRO A 57 13.20 3.22 -12.83
N SER A 58 14.30 2.48 -12.73
CA SER A 58 14.45 1.48 -11.68
C SER A 58 14.10 2.15 -10.34
N TRP A 59 13.38 1.45 -9.44
CA TRP A 59 13.02 2.02 -8.14
C TRP A 59 14.25 2.64 -7.45
N THR A 60 15.42 2.00 -7.59
CA THR A 60 16.70 2.50 -7.11
C THR A 60 17.09 3.87 -7.67
N GLU A 61 16.77 4.14 -8.94
CA GLU A 61 17.05 5.41 -9.61
C GLU A 61 16.03 6.49 -9.23
N SER A 62 14.77 6.12 -9.01
CA SER A 62 13.75 7.01 -8.42
C SER A 62 14.13 7.42 -6.99
N LEU A 63 14.62 6.48 -6.17
CA LEU A 63 15.14 6.78 -4.83
C LEU A 63 16.36 7.71 -4.91
N ARG A 64 17.33 7.43 -5.78
CA ARG A 64 18.51 8.29 -5.97
C ARG A 64 18.11 9.72 -6.35
N ARG A 65 17.13 9.90 -7.23
CA ARG A 65 16.60 11.23 -7.58
C ARG A 65 16.04 11.96 -6.36
N ARG A 66 15.20 11.28 -5.55
CA ARG A 66 14.65 11.86 -4.31
C ARG A 66 15.73 12.27 -3.31
N TYR A 67 16.77 11.45 -3.15
CA TYR A 67 17.89 11.77 -2.24
C TYR A 67 18.71 12.96 -2.74
N ILE A 68 19.03 13.02 -4.04
CA ILE A 68 19.78 14.13 -4.63
C ILE A 68 18.99 15.44 -4.53
N GLU A 69 17.69 15.41 -4.81
CA GLU A 69 16.80 16.58 -4.70
C GLU A 69 16.72 17.08 -3.26
N GLN A 70 16.64 16.17 -2.28
CA GLN A 70 16.61 16.53 -0.86
C GLN A 70 17.94 17.16 -0.39
N ASP A 71 19.08 16.69 -0.88
CA ASP A 71 20.39 17.27 -0.56
C ASP A 71 20.61 18.62 -1.24
N GLN A 72 20.16 18.80 -2.49
CA GLN A 72 20.20 20.11 -3.15
C GLN A 72 19.30 21.13 -2.45
N ALA A 73 18.10 20.73 -1.99
CA ALA A 73 17.21 21.59 -1.22
C ALA A 73 17.82 22.01 0.13
N LYS A 74 18.69 21.18 0.72
CA LYS A 74 19.43 21.51 1.94
C LYS A 74 20.64 22.42 1.66
N GLN A 75 21.37 22.20 0.56
CA GLN A 75 22.54 23.01 0.21
C GLN A 75 22.17 24.43 -0.27
N GLY A 76 20.98 24.62 -0.85
CA GLY A 76 20.48 25.94 -1.24
C GLY A 76 20.02 26.84 -0.08
N LYS A 77 19.72 26.27 1.09
CA LYS A 77 19.33 27.02 2.29
C LYS A 77 20.56 27.39 3.11
N GLN A 78 21.33 28.37 2.62
CA GLN A 78 22.22 29.11 3.52
C GLN A 78 21.36 29.78 4.60
N VAL A 79 21.40 29.21 5.81
CA VAL A 79 20.75 29.80 6.98
C VAL A 79 21.44 31.14 7.24
N ASP A 80 20.69 32.24 7.10
CA ASP A 80 21.19 33.58 7.39
C ASP A 80 21.58 33.69 8.86
N LYS A 81 22.89 33.65 9.14
CA LYS A 81 23.45 33.68 10.50
C LYS A 81 23.56 35.10 11.07
N ARG A 82 23.07 36.13 10.37
CA ARG A 82 23.17 37.51 10.84
C ARG A 82 22.37 37.69 12.14
N PRO A 83 22.87 38.49 13.11
CA PRO A 83 22.15 38.78 14.35
C PRO A 83 20.75 39.30 14.07
N TRP A 84 19.79 38.92 14.91
CA TRP A 84 18.38 39.25 14.70
C TRP A 84 18.13 40.77 14.54
N GLN A 85 18.89 41.61 15.24
CA GLN A 85 18.80 43.06 15.15
C GLN A 85 19.19 43.61 13.76
N VAL A 86 20.12 42.95 13.07
CA VAL A 86 20.51 43.31 11.69
C VAL A 86 19.38 42.95 10.73
N ARG A 87 18.76 41.78 10.90
CA ARG A 87 17.59 41.35 10.10
C ARG A 87 16.41 42.30 10.26
N GLN A 88 16.14 42.77 11.49
CA GLN A 88 15.09 43.77 11.73
C GLN A 88 15.37 45.11 11.05
N LYS A 89 16.61 45.60 11.13
CA LYS A 89 17.01 46.86 10.48
C LYS A 89 16.89 46.77 8.96
N ASP A 90 17.33 45.66 8.36
CA ASP A 90 17.23 45.42 6.93
C ASP A 90 15.77 45.29 6.47
N ALA A 91 14.94 44.58 7.22
CA ALA A 91 13.51 44.46 6.93
C ALA A 91 12.80 45.81 7.01
N LYS A 92 13.13 46.63 8.01
CA LYS A 92 12.59 48.00 8.14
C LYS A 92 13.01 48.88 6.97
N LYS A 93 14.30 48.84 6.60
CA LYS A 93 14.84 49.60 5.45
C LYS A 93 14.22 49.13 4.13
N ALA A 94 13.97 47.83 3.97
CA ALA A 94 13.31 47.27 2.80
C ALA A 94 11.85 47.73 2.69
N ARG A 95 11.10 47.75 3.81
CA ARG A 95 9.73 48.28 3.87
C ARG A 95 9.68 49.76 3.51
N GLU A 96 10.60 50.56 4.05
CA GLU A 96 10.69 52.00 3.76
C GLU A 96 11.02 52.25 2.28
N LEU A 97 11.99 51.51 1.73
CA LEU A 97 12.34 51.59 0.32
C LEU A 97 11.16 51.16 -0.59
N ALA A 98 10.41 50.14 -0.20
CA ALA A 98 9.20 49.71 -0.91
C ALA A 98 8.11 50.79 -0.90
N GLN A 99 7.90 51.48 0.23
CA GLN A 99 6.98 52.61 0.32
C GLN A 99 7.42 53.80 -0.57
N VAL A 100 8.72 54.11 -0.60
CA VAL A 100 9.27 55.16 -1.47
C VAL A 100 9.10 54.80 -2.95
N ARG A 101 9.33 53.54 -3.34
CA ARG A 101 9.10 53.07 -4.72
C ARG A 101 7.63 53.17 -5.12
N ARG A 102 6.70 52.78 -4.24
CA ARG A 102 5.25 52.97 -4.44
C ARG A 102 4.88 54.44 -4.67
N ARG A 103 5.41 55.36 -3.85
CA ARG A 103 5.18 56.81 -4.00
C ARG A 103 5.72 57.40 -5.30
N ARG A 104 6.78 56.83 -5.86
CA ARG A 104 7.39 57.26 -7.13
C ARG A 104 6.73 56.67 -8.37
N GLY A 105 5.68 55.86 -8.23
CA GLY A 105 5.00 55.24 -9.37
C GLY A 105 5.86 54.24 -10.15
N GLN A 106 7.01 53.81 -9.59
CA GLN A 106 7.76 52.68 -10.12
C GLN A 106 7.10 51.41 -9.59
N VAL A 107 6.05 50.99 -10.28
CA VAL A 107 5.47 49.66 -10.14
C VAL A 107 6.51 48.68 -10.68
N PRO A 108 7.13 47.83 -9.85
CA PRO A 108 7.88 46.70 -10.39
C PRO A 108 6.89 45.82 -11.16
N PRO A 109 7.25 45.30 -12.35
CA PRO A 109 6.38 44.38 -13.07
C PRO A 109 6.00 43.23 -12.15
N GLU A 110 4.71 42.94 -12.12
CA GLU A 110 4.02 42.00 -11.25
C GLU A 110 4.70 40.61 -11.23
N GLU A 111 5.28 40.26 -10.09
CA GLU A 111 5.09 38.93 -9.51
C GLU A 111 4.30 39.14 -8.23
N GLU A 112 2.97 39.10 -8.39
CA GLU A 112 2.02 38.71 -7.34
C GLU A 112 2.36 37.27 -6.91
N ALA A 113 2.33 36.83 -5.66
CA ALA A 113 1.72 37.35 -4.44
C ALA A 113 2.38 36.67 -3.22
N ALA A 114 2.13 37.28 -2.06
CA ALA A 114 1.74 36.65 -0.79
C ALA A 114 2.49 37.26 0.40
N ALA A 115 1.85 38.23 1.07
CA ALA A 115 1.75 38.28 2.54
C ALA A 115 1.13 39.62 3.01
N SER A 116 -0.17 39.58 3.28
CA SER A 116 -0.88 40.30 4.35
C SER A 116 -1.86 39.26 4.93
N SER A 117 -2.10 39.11 6.22
CA SER A 117 -2.37 40.13 7.24
C SER A 117 -2.10 39.57 8.65
N ASP A 118 -1.61 40.44 9.53
CA ASP A 118 -1.66 40.31 11.00
C ASP A 118 -2.91 41.11 11.47
N ASP A 119 -3.81 40.47 12.22
CA ASP A 119 -4.81 41.11 13.08
C ASP A 119 -4.81 40.37 14.43
N ASP A 120 -4.49 41.11 15.49
CA ASP A 120 -4.54 40.73 16.92
C ASP A 120 -5.99 40.81 17.44
N GLU A 121 -6.45 39.87 18.29
CA GLU A 121 -7.23 40.17 19.52
C GLU A 121 -7.46 38.94 20.42
N ASP A 122 -7.47 39.22 21.73
CA ASP A 122 -7.58 38.36 22.92
C ASP A 122 -8.81 37.43 23.00
N ALA A 123 -8.67 36.29 23.71
CA ALA A 123 -9.46 35.92 24.91
C ALA A 123 -9.65 34.40 25.11
N ALA A 124 -9.26 33.96 26.32
CA ALA A 124 -9.89 32.98 27.22
C ALA A 124 -10.42 31.60 26.73
N GLU A 125 -9.79 30.57 27.31
CA GLU A 125 -10.37 29.42 28.03
C GLU A 125 -11.26 28.36 27.32
N GLU A 126 -10.83 27.12 27.58
CA GLU A 126 -11.56 25.84 27.72
C GLU A 126 -11.97 25.01 26.48
N GLU A 127 -11.46 23.76 26.53
CA GLU A 127 -12.05 22.46 26.16
C GLU A 127 -13.03 22.38 24.97
N GLU A 128 -12.63 21.71 23.89
CA GLU A 128 -12.89 20.29 23.58
C GLU A 128 -12.45 20.02 22.12
N GLU A 129 -11.59 19.01 21.89
CA GLU A 129 -11.18 18.63 20.53
C GLU A 129 -12.26 17.74 19.88
N ASP A 130 -13.24 18.38 19.25
CA ASP A 130 -14.10 17.72 18.26
C ASP A 130 -13.41 17.70 16.89
N ILE A 131 -13.01 16.51 16.48
CA ILE A 131 -12.39 16.23 15.18
C ILE A 131 -13.47 16.30 14.10
N ASP A 132 -13.65 17.48 13.50
CA ASP A 132 -14.55 17.69 12.36
C ASP A 132 -13.94 17.11 11.08
N PHE A 133 -14.35 15.88 10.78
CA PHE A 133 -14.10 15.18 9.53
C PHE A 133 -15.20 15.56 8.53
N GLY A 134 -15.04 16.68 7.83
CA GLY A 134 -16.00 17.02 6.79
C GLY A 134 -15.67 18.25 5.96
N GLU A 135 -14.95 18.08 4.85
CA GLU A 135 -15.30 18.82 3.63
C GLU A 135 -14.78 18.14 2.36
N GLU A 136 -15.74 17.57 1.63
CA GLU A 136 -15.97 17.80 0.20
C GLU A 136 -14.75 17.78 -0.74
N LEU A 137 -14.36 16.58 -1.17
CA LEU A 137 -13.74 16.38 -2.47
C LEU A 137 -14.79 15.90 -3.46
N GLU A 138 -15.17 16.83 -4.34
CA GLU A 138 -15.98 16.58 -5.51
C GLU A 138 -15.47 15.39 -6.35
N ALA A 139 -16.44 14.66 -6.86
CA ALA A 139 -16.39 13.60 -7.85
C ALA A 139 -15.26 13.74 -8.88
N GLY A 140 -14.38 12.73 -8.98
CA GLY A 140 -13.44 12.76 -10.10
C GLY A 140 -12.45 11.63 -10.34
N ALA A 141 -12.42 10.51 -9.61
CA ALA A 141 -11.81 9.26 -10.08
C ALA A 141 -12.00 8.17 -9.04
N LYS A 142 -12.78 7.14 -9.40
CA LYS A 142 -12.60 5.82 -8.81
C LYS A 142 -11.24 5.32 -9.29
N ASP A 143 -10.17 5.77 -8.66
CA ASP A 143 -8.93 5.01 -8.67
C ASP A 143 -9.26 3.71 -7.97
N GLY A 144 -9.53 2.69 -8.80
CA GLY A 144 -9.47 1.32 -8.37
C GLY A 144 -8.11 1.14 -7.72
N ILE A 145 -8.09 1.21 -6.40
CA ILE A 145 -7.13 0.48 -5.60
C ILE A 145 -7.40 -0.97 -5.98
N GLU A 146 -6.81 -1.39 -7.10
CA GLU A 146 -6.62 -2.78 -7.45
C GLU A 146 -5.75 -3.30 -6.32
N VAL A 147 -6.42 -3.79 -5.27
CA VAL A 147 -5.82 -4.64 -4.25
C VAL A 147 -5.07 -5.70 -5.04
N GLN A 148 -3.75 -5.62 -5.03
CA GLN A 148 -2.90 -6.55 -5.76
C GLN A 148 -3.13 -7.95 -5.18
N ASP A 149 -3.95 -8.74 -5.85
CA ASP A 149 -4.08 -10.20 -5.68
C ASP A 149 -2.83 -10.93 -6.19
N ASP A 150 -1.66 -10.27 -6.23
CA ASP A 150 -0.36 -10.87 -6.54
C ASP A 150 0.21 -11.59 -5.29
N ILE A 151 -0.64 -12.31 -4.56
CA ILE A 151 -0.17 -13.33 -3.63
C ILE A 151 -0.12 -14.62 -4.44
N ASP A 152 1.08 -14.96 -4.93
CA ASP A 152 1.35 -16.21 -5.63
C ASP A 152 0.81 -17.41 -4.83
N GLU A 153 0.33 -18.45 -5.52
CA GLU A 153 -0.20 -19.69 -4.90
C GLU A 153 0.82 -20.30 -3.92
N ASP A 154 2.12 -20.21 -4.22
CA ASP A 154 3.21 -20.63 -3.33
C ASP A 154 3.28 -19.81 -2.02
N LYS A 155 2.93 -18.51 -2.08
CA LYS A 155 2.89 -17.61 -0.92
C LYS A 155 1.64 -17.88 -0.08
N MET A 156 0.49 -18.14 -0.72
CA MET A 156 -0.72 -18.62 -0.01
C MET A 156 -0.49 -19.96 0.67
N GLN A 157 0.19 -20.90 0.00
CA GLN A 157 0.46 -22.22 0.53
C GLN A 157 1.40 -22.17 1.74
N ARG A 158 2.45 -21.33 1.71
CA ARG A 158 3.29 -21.06 2.88
C ARG A 158 2.55 -20.39 4.04
N LEU A 159 1.56 -19.54 3.75
CA LEU A 159 0.72 -18.93 4.78
C LEU A 159 -0.24 -19.95 5.40
N ASN A 160 -0.83 -20.86 4.60
CA ASN A 160 -1.74 -21.91 5.07
C ASN A 160 -1.02 -23.08 5.77
N GLU A 161 0.25 -23.33 5.44
CA GLU A 161 1.09 -24.30 6.16
C GLU A 161 1.53 -23.79 7.54
N ARG A 162 1.40 -22.48 7.79
CA ARG A 162 1.61 -21.91 9.10
C ARG A 162 0.43 -22.29 9.97
N ASN A 163 0.67 -23.07 11.02
CA ASN A 163 -0.36 -23.56 11.92
C ASN A 163 -1.28 -22.40 12.34
N PRO A 164 -2.58 -22.41 12.01
CA PRO A 164 -3.51 -21.35 12.40
C PRO A 164 -3.69 -21.27 13.93
N LEU A 165 -3.16 -22.25 14.66
CA LEU A 165 -3.11 -22.31 16.12
C LEU A 165 -1.90 -21.57 16.72
N GLU A 166 -0.86 -21.25 15.94
CA GLU A 166 0.17 -20.29 16.35
C GLU A 166 -0.39 -18.88 16.15
N LEU A 167 -1.32 -18.49 17.02
CA LEU A 167 -2.00 -17.21 16.96
C LEU A 167 -1.00 -16.08 17.24
N GLN A 168 -0.37 -15.58 16.17
CA GLN A 168 0.64 -14.55 16.27
C GLN A 168 -0.01 -13.20 16.54
N ALA A 169 0.00 -12.75 17.80
CA ALA A 169 -0.44 -11.42 18.18
C ALA A 169 0.66 -10.38 17.90
N PHE A 170 0.27 -9.22 17.38
CA PHE A 170 1.15 -8.08 17.16
C PHE A 170 0.77 -6.94 18.12
N LEU A 171 1.72 -6.54 18.95
CA LEU A 171 1.56 -5.45 19.92
C LEU A 171 2.33 -4.23 19.43
N LYS A 172 1.67 -3.07 19.44
CA LYS A 172 2.22 -1.77 19.04
C LYS A 172 2.03 -0.76 20.16
N GLY A 173 3.00 0.15 20.34
CA GLY A 173 2.93 1.21 21.34
C GLY A 173 3.39 0.75 22.73
N LEU A 174 4.26 -0.25 22.79
CA LEU A 174 4.84 -0.70 24.05
C LEU A 174 5.84 0.33 24.59
N PRO A 175 5.90 0.55 25.91
CA PRO A 175 6.97 1.32 26.55
C PRO A 175 8.35 0.77 26.20
N GLN A 176 9.37 1.64 26.18
CA GLN A 176 10.74 1.22 25.90
C GLN A 176 11.37 0.41 27.03
N ASP A 177 10.83 0.50 28.24
CA ASP A 177 11.32 -0.21 29.41
C ASP A 177 10.67 -1.60 29.60
N VAL A 178 9.82 -2.03 28.65
CA VAL A 178 9.11 -3.32 28.77
C VAL A 178 10.04 -4.50 28.49
N GLU A 179 10.03 -5.49 29.37
CA GLU A 179 10.74 -6.75 29.18
C GLU A 179 9.79 -7.89 28.76
N GLU A 180 10.37 -8.98 28.27
CA GLU A 180 9.63 -10.18 27.86
C GLU A 180 8.86 -10.81 29.04
N SER A 181 9.45 -10.77 30.24
CA SER A 181 8.85 -11.22 31.50
C SER A 181 7.54 -10.50 31.82
N ASP A 182 7.50 -9.17 31.63
CA ASP A 182 6.32 -8.34 31.89
C ASP A 182 5.19 -8.69 30.92
N LEU A 183 5.52 -8.91 29.65
CA LEU A 183 4.55 -9.31 28.63
C LEU A 183 3.97 -10.70 28.91
N VAL A 184 4.80 -11.67 29.31
CA VAL A 184 4.33 -13.01 29.70
C VAL A 184 3.43 -12.93 30.94
N ALA A 185 3.81 -12.15 31.95
CA ALA A 185 3.01 -11.98 33.16
C ALA A 185 1.66 -11.29 32.88
N TYR A 186 1.66 -10.26 32.03
CA TYR A 186 0.45 -9.55 31.66
C TYR A 186 -0.47 -10.42 30.80
N LEU A 187 0.07 -11.09 29.78
CA LEU A 187 -0.69 -11.88 28.81
C LEU A 187 -1.11 -13.25 29.34
N GLY A 188 -0.45 -13.76 30.38
CA GLY A 188 -0.83 -14.97 31.09
C GLY A 188 -2.29 -14.97 31.60
N ARG A 189 -2.90 -13.79 31.76
CA ARG A 189 -4.32 -13.65 32.11
C ARG A 189 -5.28 -14.00 30.96
N PHE A 190 -4.82 -13.88 29.71
CA PHE A 190 -5.62 -14.11 28.51
C PHE A 190 -5.37 -15.50 27.89
N GLY A 191 -4.20 -16.10 28.18
CA GLY A 191 -3.86 -17.43 27.69
C GLY A 191 -2.42 -17.83 28.01
N THR A 192 -2.03 -19.02 27.56
CA THR A 192 -0.64 -19.48 27.61
C THR A 192 0.16 -18.82 26.50
N VAL A 193 1.29 -18.22 26.86
CA VAL A 193 2.23 -17.61 25.91
C VAL A 193 3.39 -18.57 25.69
N ASP A 194 3.64 -18.96 24.44
CA ASP A 194 4.75 -19.85 24.09
C ASP A 194 6.02 -19.03 23.85
N LYS A 195 5.94 -17.96 23.06
CA LYS A 195 7.11 -17.16 22.66
C LYS A 195 6.79 -15.68 22.57
N VAL A 196 7.70 -14.86 23.05
CA VAL A 196 7.66 -13.40 22.92
C VAL A 196 8.88 -12.94 22.13
N PHE A 197 8.67 -12.04 21.17
CA PHE A 197 9.72 -11.42 20.37
C PHE A 197 9.55 -9.91 20.38
N ILE A 198 10.44 -9.19 21.08
CA ILE A 198 10.48 -7.74 21.05
C ILE A 198 11.34 -7.27 19.88
N VAL A 199 10.77 -6.45 19.00
CA VAL A 199 11.50 -5.90 17.86
C VAL A 199 12.43 -4.80 18.38
N LYS A 200 13.73 -4.94 18.09
CA LYS A 200 14.77 -3.98 18.45
C LYS A 200 15.38 -3.34 17.21
N HIS A 201 15.75 -2.08 17.31
CA HIS A 201 16.40 -1.36 16.23
C HIS A 201 17.83 -1.87 16.03
N LYS A 202 18.20 -2.25 14.79
CA LYS A 202 19.45 -2.98 14.50
C LYS A 202 20.73 -2.22 14.87
N LEU A 203 20.71 -0.89 14.79
CA LEU A 203 21.89 -0.05 15.03
C LEU A 203 22.06 0.35 16.50
N THR A 204 20.94 0.59 17.19
CA THR A 204 20.94 1.12 18.56
C THR A 204 20.66 0.05 19.62
N GLY A 205 20.13 -1.11 19.22
CA GLY A 205 19.69 -2.17 20.13
C GLY A 205 18.44 -1.81 20.96
N MET A 206 17.95 -0.58 20.84
CA MET A 206 16.80 -0.06 21.58
C MET A 206 15.50 -0.73 21.11
N PRO A 207 14.57 -1.03 22.02
CA PRO A 207 13.27 -1.58 21.65
C PRO A 207 12.47 -0.56 20.84
N THR A 208 11.81 -1.06 19.80
CA THR A 208 11.06 -0.22 18.84
C THR A 208 9.64 0.09 19.34
N GLY A 209 9.26 -0.40 20.51
CA GLY A 209 7.90 -0.35 21.05
C GLY A 209 6.92 -1.28 20.34
N THR A 210 7.43 -2.33 19.68
CA THR A 210 6.62 -3.36 19.02
C THR A 210 7.09 -4.76 19.43
N ALA A 211 6.13 -5.66 19.60
CA ALA A 211 6.39 -7.06 19.95
C ALA A 211 5.47 -8.01 19.20
N PHE A 212 5.95 -9.22 18.98
CA PHE A 212 5.19 -10.36 18.48
C PHE A 212 5.08 -11.40 19.58
N VAL A 213 3.88 -11.93 19.76
CA VAL A 213 3.59 -12.97 20.76
C VAL A 213 2.96 -14.15 20.05
N HIS A 214 3.41 -15.35 20.42
CA HIS A 214 2.86 -16.63 19.98
C HIS A 214 2.30 -17.38 21.18
#